data_AF-A0A2V1IN59-F1
#
_entry.id   AF-A0A2V1IN59-F1
#
_cell.length_a   1.000
_cell.length_b   1.000
_cell.length_c   1.000
_cell.angle_alpha   90.00
_cell.angle_beta   90.00
_cell.angle_gamma   90.00
#
_symmetry.space_group_name_H-M   'P 1'
#
loop_
_entity.id
_entity.type
_entity.pdbx_description
1 polymer ?
#
loop_
_entity_poly.entity_id
_entity_poly.type
_entity_poly.pdbx_seq_one_letter_code
_entity_poly.pdbx_strand_id
1 'polypeptide(L)'
;MNKTISVIRIAILFALGMVAFLLIFGEEQDANLLTWTFRFIVDKAVGFGTMFLIARLYKRWSKVDPWLIAYDKMCEEVMEKPNPMCIKDSED
;
A
#
# COMPACT_ATOMS: atom_id res chain seq x y z
N MET A 1 -22.06 5.82 -8.21
CA MET A 1 -20.75 6.31 -8.67
C MET A 1 -20.46 5.77 -10.06
N ASN A 2 -19.85 6.55 -10.95
CA ASN A 2 -19.50 6.05 -12.29
C ASN A 2 -18.43 4.95 -12.17
N LYS A 3 -18.66 3.78 -12.78
CA LYS A 3 -17.78 2.61 -12.67
C LYS A 3 -16.35 2.94 -13.11
N THR A 4 -16.20 3.78 -14.13
CA THR A 4 -14.90 4.24 -14.63
C THR A 4 -14.10 5.00 -13.57
N ILE A 5 -14.75 5.83 -12.75
CA ILE A 5 -14.08 6.60 -11.69
C ILE A 5 -13.55 5.66 -10.60
N SER A 6 -14.28 4.58 -10.30
CA SER A 6 -13.85 3.57 -9.33
C SER A 6 -12.57 2.87 -9.80
N VAL A 7 -12.58 2.41 -11.05
CA VAL A 7 -11.43 1.72 -11.64
C VAL A 7 -10.20 2.63 -11.68
N ILE A 8 -10.38 3.90 -12.04
CA ILE A 8 -9.27 4.88 -12.05
C ILE A 8 -8.67 5.05 -10.64
N ARG A 9 -9.48 5.14 -9.59
CA ARG A 9 -8.98 5.26 -8.21
C ARG A 9 -8.16 4.05 -7.80
N ILE A 10 -8.66 2.84 -8.08
CA ILE A 10 -7.94 1.59 -7.80
C ILE A 10 -6.63 1.54 -8.58
N ALA A 11 -6.65 1.89 -9.87
CA ALA A 11 -5.46 1.94 -10.71
C ALA A 11 -4.42 2.94 -10.18
N ILE A 12 -4.85 4.11 -9.69
CA ILE A 12 -3.95 5.10 -9.06
C ILE A 12 -3.31 4.52 -7.79
N LEU A 13 -4.10 3.92 -6.89
CA LEU A 13 -3.57 3.32 -5.66
C LEU A 13 -2.58 2.19 -5.98
N PHE A 14 -2.90 1.37 -6.98
CA PHE A 14 -2.01 0.29 -7.42
C PHE A 14 -0.71 0.81 -8.02
N ALA A 15 -0.77 1.79 -8.93
CA ALA A 15 0.40 2.39 -9.54
C ALA A 15 1.31 3.07 -8.51
N LEU A 16 0.73 3.82 -7.57
CA LEU A 16 1.48 4.42 -6.47
C LEU A 16 2.09 3.35 -5.56
N GLY A 17 1.37 2.25 -5.30
CA GLY A 17 1.89 1.11 -4.53
C GLY A 17 3.11 0.47 -5.20
N MET A 18 3.07 0.27 -6.51
CA MET A 18 4.22 -0.24 -7.28
C MET A 18 5.41 0.70 -7.20
N VAL A 19 5.21 2.01 -7.35
CA VAL A 19 6.28 3.01 -7.22
C VAL A 19 6.86 3.00 -5.80
N ALA A 20 6.01 3.00 -4.77
CA ALA A 20 6.45 2.94 -3.38
C ALA A 20 7.25 1.66 -3.10
N PHE A 21 6.81 0.52 -3.62
CA PHE A 21 7.52 -0.75 -3.50
C PHE A 21 8.90 -0.68 -4.14
N LEU A 22 9.00 -0.19 -5.37
CA LEU A 22 10.29 -0.05 -6.06
C LEU A 22 11.25 0.89 -5.31
N LEU A 23 10.78 2.00 -4.77
CA LEU A 23 11.63 2.94 -4.04
C LEU A 23 12.08 2.39 -2.67
N ILE A 24 11.20 1.67 -1.98
CA ILE A 24 11.50 1.10 -0.65
C ILE A 24 12.40 -0.14 -0.76
N PHE A 25 12.17 -1.01 -1.74
CA PHE A 25 12.90 -2.28 -1.89
C PHE A 25 14.00 -2.23 -2.97
N GLY A 26 14.02 -1.20 -3.81
CA GLY A 26 15.09 -0.98 -4.77
C GLY A 26 16.44 -0.78 -4.09
N GLU A 27 17.45 -1.40 -4.67
CA GLU A 27 18.85 -1.32 -4.22
C GLU A 27 19.66 -0.47 -5.21
N GLU A 28 20.38 0.51 -4.67
CA GLU A 28 21.24 1.40 -5.44
C GLU A 28 22.56 0.69 -5.80
N GLN A 29 22.96 0.75 -7.07
CA GLN A 29 24.16 0.07 -7.60
C GLN A 29 25.34 1.02 -7.88
N ASP A 30 25.28 2.26 -7.38
CA ASP A 30 26.35 3.25 -7.61
C ASP A 30 27.64 2.89 -6.86
N ALA A 31 28.78 3.02 -7.57
CA ALA A 31 30.11 2.77 -7.01
C ALA A 31 30.62 3.90 -6.09
N ASN A 32 30.10 5.12 -6.24
CA ASN A 32 30.49 6.25 -5.41
C ASN A 32 29.64 6.31 -4.14
N LEU A 33 30.29 6.16 -2.97
CA LEU A 33 29.61 6.11 -1.67
C LEU A 33 28.71 7.33 -1.39
N LEU A 34 29.16 8.54 -1.72
CA LEU A 34 28.36 9.76 -1.45
C LEU A 34 27.12 9.83 -2.35
N THR A 35 27.28 9.53 -3.63
CA THR A 35 26.15 9.49 -4.58
C THR A 35 25.16 8.40 -4.21
N TRP A 36 25.68 7.21 -3.86
CA TRP A 36 24.90 6.08 -3.38
C TRP A 36 24.10 6.43 -2.12
N THR A 37 24.75 7.00 -1.10
CA THR A 37 24.05 7.37 0.16
C THR A 37 22.98 8.41 -0.09
N PHE A 38 23.25 9.43 -0.92
CA PHE A 38 22.27 10.47 -1.21
C PHE A 38 21.04 9.91 -1.94
N ARG A 39 21.24 9.12 -3.00
CA ARG A 39 20.14 8.48 -3.75
C ARG A 39 19.34 7.53 -2.87
N PHE A 40 20.03 6.69 -2.10
CA PHE A 40 19.39 5.79 -1.15
C PHE A 40 18.45 6.54 -0.20
N ILE A 41 18.93 7.61 0.45
CA ILE A 41 18.11 8.39 1.40
C ILE A 41 16.92 9.03 0.67
N VAL A 42 17.15 9.62 -0.50
CA VAL A 42 16.08 10.27 -1.28
C VAL A 42 15.02 9.25 -1.68
N ASP A 43 15.41 8.09 -2.20
CA ASP A 43 14.47 7.05 -2.64
C ASP A 43 13.68 6.48 -1.47
N LYS A 44 14.32 6.23 -0.31
CA LYS A 44 13.57 5.80 0.88
C LYS A 44 12.61 6.89 1.35
N ALA A 45 13.04 8.15 1.36
CA ALA A 45 12.17 9.27 1.76
C ALA A 45 10.96 9.42 0.82
N VAL A 46 11.17 9.35 -0.50
CA VAL A 46 10.10 9.42 -1.50
C VAL A 46 9.20 8.17 -1.42
N GLY A 47 9.76 6.98 -1.18
CA GLY A 47 9.01 5.75 -0.97
C GLY A 47 8.06 5.85 0.22
N PHE A 48 8.56 6.24 1.39
CA PHE A 48 7.71 6.46 2.57
C PHE A 48 6.70 7.61 2.39
N GLY A 49 7.10 8.69 1.71
CA GLY A 49 6.19 9.78 1.34
C GLY A 49 5.06 9.30 0.44
N THR A 50 5.36 8.41 -0.52
CA THR A 50 4.35 7.80 -1.40
C THR A 50 3.42 6.89 -0.62
N MET A 51 3.93 6.09 0.33
CA MET A 51 3.10 5.29 1.23
C MET A 51 2.14 6.15 2.05
N PHE A 52 2.60 7.28 2.58
CA PHE A 52 1.75 8.23 3.29
C PHE A 52 0.63 8.79 2.39
N LEU A 53 0.96 9.14 1.14
CA LEU A 53 -0.01 9.61 0.15
C LEU A 53 -1.05 8.53 -0.18
N ILE A 54 -0.64 7.27 -0.36
CA ILE A 54 -1.54 6.14 -0.58
C ILE A 54 -2.50 6.00 0.59
N ALA A 55 -2.00 5.98 1.83
CA ALA A 55 -2.83 5.87 3.03
C ALA A 55 -3.87 7.02 3.12
N ARG A 56 -3.45 8.25 2.80
CA ARG A 56 -4.34 9.42 2.78
C ARG A 56 -5.41 9.31 1.69
N LEU A 57 -5.03 8.91 0.48
CA LEU A 57 -5.95 8.74 -0.65
C LEU A 57 -6.94 7.61 -0.38
N TYR A 58 -6.45 6.48 0.11
CA TYR A 58 -7.25 5.32 0.49
C TYR A 58 -8.31 5.72 1.51
N LYS A 59 -7.92 6.35 2.63
CA LYS A 59 -8.86 6.81 3.68
C LYS A 59 -9.91 7.79 3.15
N ARG A 60 -9.57 8.59 2.14
CA ARG A 60 -10.52 9.52 1.50
C ARG A 60 -11.48 8.78 0.57
N TRP A 61 -10.97 7.83 -0.21
CA TRP A 61 -11.75 7.13 -1.23
C TRP A 61 -12.56 5.98 -0.67
N SER A 62 -12.13 5.32 0.41
CA SER A 62 -12.88 4.24 1.07
C SER A 62 -14.23 4.69 1.63
N LYS A 63 -14.48 5.99 1.78
CA LYS A 63 -15.79 6.53 2.18
C LYS A 63 -16.79 6.69 1.02
N VAL A 64 -16.30 6.69 -0.21
CA VAL A 64 -17.09 7.10 -1.40
C VAL A 64 -17.13 5.99 -2.45
N ASP A 65 -16.08 5.18 -2.51
CA ASP A 65 -15.90 4.15 -3.53
C ASP A 65 -16.49 2.80 -3.08
N PRO A 66 -17.50 2.24 -3.78
CA PRO A 66 -18.12 0.99 -3.36
C PRO A 66 -17.19 -0.22 -3.34
N TRP A 67 -16.17 -0.26 -4.20
CA TRP A 67 -15.21 -1.37 -4.21
C TRP A 67 -14.29 -1.32 -2.99
N LEU A 68 -13.83 -0.12 -2.62
CA LEU A 68 -13.01 0.06 -1.42
C LEU A 68 -13.82 -0.18 -0.14
N ILE A 69 -15.09 0.21 -0.10
CA ILE A 69 -16.00 -0.12 1.02
C ILE A 69 -16.19 -1.63 1.14
N ALA A 70 -16.43 -2.31 0.00
CA ALA A 70 -16.58 -3.76 -0.01
C ALA A 70 -15.30 -4.46 0.47
N TYR A 71 -14.14 -3.95 0.06
CA TYR A 71 -12.85 -4.44 0.54
C TYR A 71 -12.68 -4.24 2.05
N ASP A 72 -12.94 -3.04 2.58
CA ASP A 72 -12.85 -2.76 4.02
C ASP A 72 -13.78 -3.70 4.81
N LYS A 73 -15.01 -3.91 4.32
CA LYS A 73 -15.96 -4.85 4.94
C LYS A 73 -15.47 -6.29 4.93
N MET A 74 -14.88 -6.76 3.84
CA MET A 74 -14.27 -8.10 3.81
C MET A 74 -13.11 -8.22 4.81
N CYS A 75 -12.28 -7.19 4.94
CA CYS A 75 -11.22 -7.17 5.95
C CYS A 75 -11.79 -7.21 7.39
N GLU A 76 -12.85 -6.44 7.68
CA GLU A 76 -13.53 -6.49 8.98
C GLU A 76 -14.11 -7.87 9.28
N GLU A 77 -14.79 -8.50 8.32
CA GLU A 77 -15.37 -9.85 8.48
C GLU A 77 -14.31 -10.91 8.79
N VAL A 78 -13.15 -10.83 8.11
CA VAL A 78 -12.02 -11.74 8.38
C VAL A 78 -11.41 -11.50 9.76
N MET A 79 -11.38 -10.26 10.24
CA MET A 79 -10.88 -9.93 11.58
C MET A 79 -11.85 -10.38 12.69
N GLU A 80 -13.17 -10.31 12.45
CA GLU A 80 -14.20 -10.74 13.40
C GLU A 80 -14.32 -12.27 13.49
N LYS A 81 -14.23 -12.97 12.35
CA LYS A 81 -14.23 -14.43 12.27
C LYS A 81 -12.95 -14.90 11.59
N PRO A 82 -11.81 -14.85 12.30
CA PRO A 82 -10.55 -15.34 11.76
C PRO A 82 -10.71 -16.80 11.36
N ASN A 83 -10.06 -17.18 10.27
CA ASN A 83 -10.06 -18.55 9.79
C ASN A 83 -9.67 -19.48 10.95
N PRO A 84 -10.49 -20.46 11.34
CA PRO A 84 -10.26 -21.30 12.52
C PRO A 84 -8.98 -22.15 12.43
N MET A 85 -8.38 -22.30 11.24
CA MET A 85 -7.05 -22.90 11.09
C MET A 85 -5.93 -22.01 11.66
N CYS A 86 -6.10 -20.69 11.75
CA CYS A 86 -5.08 -19.77 12.23
C CYS A 86 -5.05 -19.59 13.76
N ILE A 87 -6.05 -20.14 14.48
CA ILE A 87 -6.17 -20.03 15.95
C ILE A 87 -5.43 -21.17 16.65
N LYS A 88 -5.42 -22.36 16.04
CA LYS A 88 -4.88 -23.59 16.64
C LYS A 88 -3.37 -23.57 16.89
N ASP A 89 -2.61 -22.79 16.10
CA ASP A 89 -1.15 -22.71 16.23
C ASP A 89 -0.69 -21.77 17.37
N SER A 90 -1.61 -21.16 18.12
CA SER A 90 -1.31 -20.24 19.22
C SER A 90 -1.51 -20.83 20.62
N GLU A 91 -1.96 -22.09 20.70
CA GLU A 91 -2.19 -22.82 21.98
C GLU A 91 -1.20 -23.98 22.23
N ASP A 92 -0.19 -24.17 21.36
CA ASP A 92 0.87 -25.20 21.53
C ASP A 92 2.26 -24.58 21.85
#